data_AF-A0A6B0VMM5-F1
#
_entry.id   AF-A0A6B0VMM5-F1
#
_cell.length_a   1.000
_cell.length_b   1.000
_cell.length_c   1.000
_cell.angle_alpha   90.00
_cell.angle_beta   90.00
_cell.angle_gamma   90.00
#
_symmetry.space_group_name_H-M   'P 1'
#
loop_
_entity.id
_entity.type
_entity.pdbx_description
1 polymer ?
#
loop_
_entity_poly.entity_id
_entity_poly.type
_entity_poly.pdbx_seq_one_letter_code
_entity_poly.pdbx_strand_id
1 'polypeptide(L)' 'MIDTRGKLEVETLLKIVLALVAVLLALQIVGIVVGWIARLLTPILLLVVGLVVALWLLDRL' A
#
# COMPACT_ATOMS: atom_id res chain seq x y z
N MET A 1 -3.38 -21.62 38.68
CA MET A 1 -3.61 -20.92 37.40
C MET A 1 -2.60 -19.79 37.32
N ILE A 2 -1.72 -19.79 36.31
CA ILE A 2 -0.78 -18.67 36.10
C ILE A 2 -1.60 -17.54 35.49
N ASP A 3 -2.12 -16.65 36.33
CA ASP A 3 -2.88 -15.47 35.90
C ASP A 3 -1.92 -14.47 35.23
N THR A 4 -1.71 -14.66 33.92
CA THR A 4 -0.77 -13.86 33.09
C THR A 4 -1.50 -12.68 32.41
N ARG A 5 -2.81 -12.54 32.64
CA ARG A 5 -3.62 -11.46 32.06
C ARG A 5 -3.32 -10.17 32.82
N GLY A 6 -2.75 -9.18 32.13
CA GLY A 6 -2.38 -7.88 32.74
C GLY A 6 -0.88 -7.67 32.98
N LYS A 7 0.00 -8.48 32.39
CA LYS A 7 1.46 -8.27 32.50
C LYS A 7 1.94 -6.91 31.95
N LEU A 8 1.15 -6.29 31.06
CA LEU A 8 1.42 -4.95 30.53
C LEU A 8 0.55 -3.91 31.23
N GLU A 9 1.18 -2.84 31.69
CA GLU A 9 0.50 -1.67 32.21
C GLU A 9 -0.39 -1.02 31.14
N VAL A 10 -1.56 -0.53 31.55
CA VAL A 10 -2.55 0.09 30.67
C VAL A 10 -1.96 1.27 29.89
N GLU A 11 -1.13 2.08 30.54
CA GLU A 11 -0.44 3.20 29.89
C GLU A 11 0.49 2.71 28.77
N THR A 12 1.20 1.61 28.99
CA THR A 12 2.09 1.02 27.98
C THR A 12 1.28 0.47 26.80
N LEU A 13 0.17 -0.21 27.08
CA LEU A 13 -0.75 -0.68 26.02
C LEU A 13 -1.31 0.50 25.22
N LEU A 14 -1.73 1.58 25.88
CA LEU A 14 -2.26 2.76 25.22
C LEU A 14 -1.21 3.41 24.31
N LYS A 15 0.04 3.52 24.76
CA LYS A 15 1.16 4.03 23.94
C LYS A 15 1.42 3.14 22.73
N ILE A 16 1.41 1.81 22.91
CA ILE A 16 1.58 0.86 21.81
C ILE A 16 0.45 1.03 20.78
N VAL A 17 -0.80 1.05 21.25
CA VAL A 17 -1.97 1.25 20.37
C VAL A 17 -1.87 2.58 19.64
N LEU A 18 -1.53 3.67 20.35
CA LEU A 18 -1.37 4.99 19.74
C LEU A 18 -0.28 4.99 18.67
N ALA A 19 0.87 4.36 18.94
CA ALA A 19 1.94 4.22 17.96
C ALA A 19 1.48 3.40 16.74
N LEU A 20 0.75 2.30 16.96
CA LEU A 20 0.21 1.50 15.87
C LEU A 20 -0.81 2.28 15.02
N VAL A 21 -1.67 3.06 15.65
CA VAL A 21 -2.61 3.95 14.93
C VAL A 21 -1.83 5.01 14.14
N ALA A 22 -0.79 5.61 14.73
CA ALA A 22 0.04 6.58 14.02
C ALA A 22 0.73 5.97 12.79
N VAL A 23 1.27 4.76 12.92
CA VAL A 23 1.84 4.01 11.79
C VAL A 23 0.79 3.71 10.74
N LEU A 24 -0.42 3.30 11.14
CA LEU A 24 -1.52 3.02 10.22
C LEU A 24 -1.93 4.27 9.44
N LEU A 25 -1.99 5.43 10.10
CA LEU A 25 -2.27 6.72 9.45
C LEU A 25 -1.14 7.09 8.46
N ALA A 26 0.12 6.88 8.83
CA ALA A 26 1.25 7.13 7.94
C ALA A 26 1.16 6.25 6.67
N LEU A 27 0.87 4.95 6.83
CA LEU A 27 0.68 4.04 5.70
C LEU A 27 -0.50 4.44 4.82
N GLN A 28 -1.59 4.96 5.42
CA GLN A 28 -2.72 5.46 4.66
C GLN A 28 -2.33 6.65 3.77
N ILE A 29 -1.54 7.59 4.29
CA ILE A 29 -1.01 8.73 3.52
C ILE A 29 -0.12 8.22 2.37
N VAL A 30 0.77 7.28 2.65
CA VAL A 30 1.62 6.65 1.61
C VAL A 30 0.75 6.00 0.54
N GLY A 31 -0.29 5.27 0.93
CA GLY A 31 -1.23 4.63 0.00
C GLY A 31 -1.95 5.64 -0.90
N ILE A 32 -2.34 6.80 -0.37
CA ILE A 32 -2.93 7.89 -1.17
C ILE A 32 -1.93 8.39 -2.21
N VAL A 33 -0.70 8.72 -1.79
CA VAL A 33 0.35 9.25 -2.68
C VAL A 33 0.69 8.24 -3.79
N VAL A 34 0.90 6.97 -3.42
CA VAL A 34 1.16 5.89 -4.38
C VAL A 34 -0.03 5.71 -5.32
N GLY A 35 -1.27 5.81 -4.83
CA GLY A 35 -2.48 5.74 -5.64
C GLY A 35 -2.56 6.84 -6.70
N TRP A 36 -2.15 8.07 -6.37
CA TRP A 36 -2.07 9.17 -7.35
C TRP A 36 -1.07 8.88 -8.46
N ILE A 37 0.12 8.40 -8.10
CA ILE A 37 1.17 8.04 -9.06
C ILE A 37 0.68 6.89 -9.95
N ALA A 38 0.10 5.85 -9.36
CA ALA A 38 -0.41 4.70 -10.10
C ALA A 38 -1.51 5.10 -11.09
N ARG A 39 -2.43 5.99 -10.71
CA ARG A 39 -3.49 6.51 -11.62
C ARG A 39 -2.92 7.22 -12.84
N LEU A 40 -1.82 7.96 -12.67
CA LEU A 40 -1.16 8.67 -13.77
C LEU A 40 -0.34 7.71 -14.65
N LEU A 41 0.31 6.72 -14.04
CA LEU A 41 1.19 5.78 -14.76
C LEU A 41 0.41 4.67 -15.49
N THR A 42 -0.72 4.22 -14.94
CA THR A 42 -1.55 3.14 -15.51
C THR A 42 -1.94 3.38 -16.98
N PRO A 43 -2.50 4.53 -17.39
CA PRO A 43 -2.86 4.76 -18.80
C PRO A 43 -1.63 4.75 -19.71
N ILE A 44 -0.50 5.29 -19.26
CA ILE A 44 0.76 5.30 -20.02
C ILE A 44 1.23 3.86 -20.25
N LEU A 45 1.23 3.04 -19.19
CA LEU A 45 1.59 1.63 -19.29
C LEU A 45 0.66 0.86 -20.24
N LEU A 46 -0.66 1.11 -20.17
CA LEU A 46 -1.62 0.50 -21.09
C LEU A 46 -1.36 0.89 -22.54
N LEU A 47 -1.03 2.16 -22.81
CA LEU A 47 -0.67 2.62 -24.15
C LEU A 47 0.62 1.94 -24.64
N VAL A 48 1.65 1.85 -23.80
CA VAL A 48 2.91 1.19 -24.14
C VAL A 48 2.67 -0.29 -24.44
N VAL A 49 1.92 -0.99 -23.58
CA VAL A 49 1.57 -2.40 -23.80
C VAL A 49 0.76 -2.56 -25.07
N GLY A 50 -0.25 -1.72 -25.31
CA GLY A 50 -1.05 -1.73 -26.53
C GLY A 50 -0.20 -1.51 -27.78
N LEU A 51 0.76 -0.58 -27.72
CA LEU A 51 1.69 -0.32 -28.81
C LEU A 51 2.60 -1.53 -29.08
N VAL A 52 3.17 -2.14 -28.03
CA VAL A 52 3.99 -3.36 -28.16
C VAL A 52 3.19 -4.48 -28.80
N VAL A 53 1.93 -4.68 -28.38
CA VAL A 53 1.04 -5.69 -28.97
C VAL A 53 0.74 -5.37 -30.44
N ALA A 54 0.47 -4.11 -30.79
CA ALA A 54 0.20 -3.69 -32.16
C ALA A 54 1.41 -3.90 -33.07
N LEU A 55 2.61 -3.52 -32.62
CA LEU A 55 3.85 -3.73 -33.36
C LEU A 55 4.16 -5.22 -33.54
N TRP A 56 3.95 -6.03 -32.50
CA TRP A 56 4.11 -7.47 -32.58
C TRP A 56 3.14 -8.09 -33.60
N LEU A 57 1.89 -7.62 -33.64
CA LEU A 57 0.91 -8.10 -34.60
C LEU A 57 1.30 -7.70 -36.03
N LEU A 58 1.80 -6.49 -36.23
CA LEU A 58 2.26 -5.99 -37.53
C LEU A 58 3.48 -6.78 -38.04
N ASP A 59 4.45 -7.10 -37.17
CA ASP A 59 5.63 -7.89 -37.53
C ASP A 59 5.26 -9.34 -37.93
N ARG A 60 4.11 -9.83 -37.44
CA ARG A 60 3.64 -11.19 -37.71
C ARG A 60 2.72 -11.30 -38.94
N LEU A 61 2.18 -10.19 -39.45
CA LEU A 61 1.24 -10.14 -40.57
C LEU A 61 1.97 -9.95 -41.90
#